data_AF-A0A2N2NRJ7-F1
#
_entry.id   AF-A0A2N2NRJ7-F1
#
_cell.length_a   1.000
_cell.length_b   1.000
_cell.length_c   1.000
_cell.angle_alpha   90.00
_cell.angle_beta   90.00
_cell.angle_gamma   90.00
#
_symmetry.space_group_name_H-M   'P 1'
#
loop_
_entity.id
_entity.type
_entity.pdbx_description
1 polymer ?
#
loop_
_entity_poly.entity_id
_entity_poly.type
_entity_poly.pdbx_seq_one_letter_code
_entity_poly.pdbx_strand_id
1 'polypeptide(L)'
;MYSLSLILYPGVAFVLTVIFGFWLSCLGKPYHQVVFNIHKLIALAAVVLVGLQFSNWFKSGEVQPEWILQVVLIAIMMIILFASGALMSLDKLDYKLLRLLHRITPVGLVLLGVWMVGLG
;
A
#
# COMPACT_ATOMS: atom_id res chain seq x y z
N MET A 1 24.10 -4.30 1.18
CA MET A 1 23.58 -3.04 1.77
C MET A 1 22.36 -2.66 0.96
N TYR A 2 21.16 -2.72 1.54
CA TYR A 2 19.95 -2.22 0.88
C TYR A 2 20.17 -0.75 0.54
N SER A 3 20.18 -0.39 -0.75
CA SER A 3 20.31 1.00 -1.15
C SER A 3 19.20 1.79 -0.47
N LEU A 4 19.54 2.73 0.42
CA LEU A 4 18.59 3.46 1.27
C LEU A 4 17.39 4.04 0.48
N SER A 5 17.64 4.38 -0.79
CA SER A 5 16.68 4.84 -1.78
C SER A 5 15.52 3.86 -2.04
N LEU A 6 15.79 2.56 -2.02
CA LEU A 6 14.82 1.52 -2.36
C LEU A 6 13.72 1.34 -1.31
N ILE A 7 13.97 1.69 -0.05
CA ILE A 7 12.97 1.70 1.03
C ILE A 7 12.32 3.08 1.14
N LEU A 8 13.11 4.14 0.92
CA LEU A 8 12.64 5.52 1.06
C LEU A 8 11.51 5.86 0.07
N TYR A 9 11.67 5.52 -1.22
CA TYR A 9 10.67 5.87 -2.23
C TYR A 9 9.29 5.22 -2.00
N PRO A 10 9.16 3.89 -1.80
CA PRO A 10 7.86 3.29 -1.52
C PRO A 10 7.28 3.78 -0.18
N GLY A 11 8.12 4.04 0.83
CA GLY A 11 7.67 4.61 2.11
C GLY A 11 7.06 6.02 1.95
N VAL A 12 7.75 6.91 1.22
CA VAL A 12 7.24 8.26 0.92
C VAL A 12 5.96 8.20 0.10
N ALA A 13 5.92 7.36 -0.94
CA ALA A 13 4.73 7.16 -1.76
C ALA A 13 3.54 6.67 -0.90
N PHE A 14 3.76 5.71 0.00
CA PHE A 14 2.74 5.22 0.93
C PHE A 14 2.21 6.32 1.86
N VAL A 15 3.09 7.12 2.47
CA VAL A 15 2.68 8.26 3.33
C VAL A 15 1.83 9.25 2.56
N LEU A 16 2.24 9.61 1.33
CA LEU A 16 1.46 10.47 0.46
C LEU A 16 0.10 9.84 0.12
N THR A 17 0.04 8.54 -0.19
CA THR A 17 -1.22 7.82 -0.42
C THR A 17 -2.17 7.95 0.77
N VAL A 18 -1.68 7.77 2.00
CA VAL A 18 -2.49 7.89 3.22
C VAL A 18 -2.98 9.32 3.43
N ILE A 19 -2.12 10.33 3.25
CA ILE A 19 -2.50 11.75 3.37
C ILE A 19 -3.63 12.09 2.39
N PHE A 20 -3.49 11.72 1.12
CA PHE A 20 -4.52 11.96 0.11
C PHE A 20 -5.79 11.14 0.36
N GLY A 21 -5.68 9.92 0.90
CA GLY A 21 -6.83 9.09 1.26
C GLY A 21 -7.61 9.67 2.44
N PHE A 22 -6.91 10.25 3.42
CA PHE A 22 -7.52 10.98 4.53
C PHE A 22 -8.20 12.26 4.04
N TRP A 23 -7.52 13.05 3.22
CA TRP A 23 -8.10 14.26 2.62
C TRP A 23 -9.36 13.93 1.81
N LEU A 24 -9.34 12.88 1.00
CA LEU A 24 -10.51 12.42 0.26
C LEU A 24 -11.65 12.00 1.20
N SER A 25 -11.34 11.37 2.33
CA SER A 25 -12.33 10.97 3.33
C SER A 25 -13.03 12.17 3.97
N CYS A 26 -12.34 13.31 4.12
CA CYS A 26 -12.92 14.56 4.61
C CYS A 26 -13.87 15.21 3.59
N LEU A 27 -13.61 15.05 2.29
CA LEU A 27 -14.45 15.62 1.23
C LEU A 27 -15.77 14.84 1.01
N GLY A 28 -15.81 13.57 1.43
CA GLY A 28 -17.01 12.73 1.33
C GLY A 28 -17.37 12.33 -0.11
N LYS A 29 -18.56 11.71 -0.27
CA LYS A 29 -19.13 11.37 -1.59
C LYS A 29 -20.08 12.51 -2.06
N PRO A 30 -20.11 12.84 -3.36
CA PRO A 30 -19.29 12.28 -4.44
C PRO A 30 -17.83 12.71 -4.31
N TYR A 31 -16.90 11.77 -4.58
CA TYR A 31 -15.48 12.02 -4.41
C TYR A 31 -14.99 13.12 -5.35
N HIS A 32 -14.18 14.05 -4.82
CA HIS A 32 -13.53 15.09 -5.63
C HIS A 32 -12.55 14.44 -6.63
N GLN A 33 -12.86 14.52 -7.92
CA GLN A 33 -12.20 13.76 -8.99
C GLN A 33 -10.67 13.93 -9.02
N VAL A 34 -10.18 15.16 -8.84
CA VAL A 34 -8.72 15.44 -8.84
C VAL A 34 -8.01 14.72 -7.68
N VAL A 35 -8.47 14.91 -6.44
CA VAL A 35 -7.90 14.28 -5.24
C VAL A 35 -8.00 12.75 -5.34
N PHE A 36 -9.11 12.23 -5.85
CA PHE A 36 -9.32 10.79 -6.05
C PHE A 36 -8.33 10.19 -7.06
N ASN A 37 -8.13 10.84 -8.20
CA ASN A 37 -7.19 10.38 -9.23
C ASN A 37 -5.74 10.46 -8.73
N ILE A 38 -5.37 11.55 -8.04
CA ILE A 38 -4.03 11.69 -7.45
C ILE A 38 -3.79 10.58 -6.42
N HIS A 39 -4.74 10.33 -5.51
CA HIS A 39 -4.64 9.25 -4.53
C HIS A 39 -4.39 7.89 -5.21
N LYS A 40 -5.15 7.56 -6.26
CA LYS A 40 -5.00 6.31 -7.01
C LYS A 40 -3.66 6.20 -7.75
N LEU A 41 -3.19 7.27 -8.37
CA LEU A 41 -1.91 7.26 -9.08
C LEU A 41 -0.73 7.10 -8.12
N ILE A 42 -0.75 7.78 -6.97
CA ILE A 42 0.27 7.61 -5.93
C ILE A 42 0.21 6.19 -5.35
N ALA A 43 -1.00 5.67 -5.08
CA ALA A 43 -1.18 4.30 -4.60
C ALA A 43 -0.62 3.27 -5.60
N LEU A 44 -0.89 3.44 -6.88
CA LEU A 44 -0.34 2.58 -7.94
C LEU A 44 1.19 2.67 -7.99
N ALA A 45 1.75 3.89 -7.92
CA ALA A 45 3.19 4.09 -7.87
C ALA A 45 3.83 3.38 -6.67
N ALA A 46 3.21 3.46 -5.48
CA ALA A 46 3.67 2.76 -4.29
C ALA A 46 3.70 1.23 -4.51
N VAL A 47 2.63 0.65 -5.06
CA VAL A 47 2.55 -0.80 -5.37
C VAL A 47 3.64 -1.20 -6.38
N VAL A 48 3.85 -0.42 -7.43
CA VAL A 48 4.88 -0.69 -8.44
C VAL A 48 6.28 -0.64 -7.83
N LEU A 49 6.58 0.39 -7.03
CA LEU A 49 7.88 0.53 -6.37
C LEU A 49 8.18 -0.65 -5.42
N VAL A 50 7.20 -1.07 -4.63
CA VAL A 50 7.34 -2.26 -3.77
C VAL A 50 7.53 -3.53 -4.60
N GLY A 51 6.78 -3.69 -5.69
CA GLY A 51 6.93 -4.84 -6.60
C GLY A 51 8.31 -4.91 -7.26
N LEU A 52 8.84 -3.78 -7.73
CA LEU A 52 10.20 -3.68 -8.26
C LEU A 52 11.23 -4.01 -7.18
N GLN A 53 11.03 -3.51 -5.96
CA GLN A 53 11.92 -3.78 -4.84
C GLN A 53 12.02 -5.27 -4.54
N PHE A 54 10.88 -5.94 -4.38
CA PHE A 54 10.87 -7.38 -4.15
C PHE A 54 11.43 -8.15 -5.34
N SER A 55 11.14 -7.75 -6.57
CA SER A 55 11.71 -8.40 -7.77
C SER A 55 13.24 -8.32 -7.77
N ASN A 56 13.82 -7.18 -7.42
CA ASN A 56 15.27 -7.00 -7.35
C ASN A 56 15.89 -7.87 -6.25
N TRP A 57 15.26 -7.95 -5.07
CA TRP A 57 15.70 -8.83 -3.99
C TRP A 57 15.65 -10.31 -4.36
N PHE A 58 14.54 -10.77 -4.95
CA PHE A 58 14.45 -12.17 -5.39
C PHE A 58 15.50 -12.50 -6.45
N LYS A 59 15.82 -11.56 -7.35
CA LYS A 59 16.85 -11.73 -8.38
C LYS A 59 18.28 -11.69 -7.83
N SER A 60 18.55 -10.94 -6.76
CA SER A 60 19.88 -10.91 -6.13
C SER A 60 20.21 -12.19 -5.37
N GLY A 61 19.22 -13.07 -5.13
CA GLY A 61 19.40 -14.28 -4.32
C GLY A 61 19.57 -13.99 -2.82
N GLU A 62 19.33 -12.74 -2.41
CA GLU A 62 19.50 -12.28 -1.02
C GLU A 62 18.23 -12.50 -0.16
N VAL A 63 17.19 -13.14 -0.70
CA VAL A 63 15.96 -13.41 0.04
C VAL A 63 16.14 -14.64 0.91
N GLN A 64 16.24 -14.42 2.22
CA GLN A 64 16.20 -15.50 3.19
C GLN A 64 14.77 -16.08 3.27
N PRO A 65 14.61 -17.42 3.43
CA PRO A 65 13.29 -18.08 3.44
C PRO A 65 12.28 -17.50 4.43
N GLU A 66 12.75 -17.01 5.58
CA GLU A 66 11.97 -16.35 6.63
C GLU A 66 11.23 -15.09 6.17
N TRP A 67 11.71 -14.40 5.12
CA TRP A 67 11.08 -13.21 4.59
C TRP A 67 9.93 -13.50 3.63
N ILE A 68 9.86 -14.70 3.06
CA ILE A 68 8.87 -15.06 2.03
C ILE A 68 7.45 -14.86 2.55
N LEU A 69 7.19 -15.31 3.78
CA LEU A 69 5.86 -15.15 4.40
C LEU A 69 5.49 -13.66 4.55
N GLN A 70 6.44 -12.81 4.96
CA GLN A 70 6.19 -11.38 5.15
C GLN A 70 5.91 -10.68 3.82
N VAL A 71 6.67 -11.01 2.77
CA VAL A 71 6.45 -10.48 1.41
C VAL A 71 5.05 -10.83 0.90
N VAL A 72 4.61 -12.08 1.11
CA VAL A 72 3.26 -12.54 0.74
C VAL A 72 2.19 -11.76 1.52
N LEU A 73 2.36 -11.57 2.83
CA LEU A 73 1.42 -10.78 3.64
C LEU A 73 1.35 -9.32 3.18
N ILE A 74 2.49 -8.68 2.90
CA ILE A 74 2.56 -7.32 2.36
C ILE A 74 1.81 -7.24 1.02
N ALA A 75 2.03 -8.19 0.12
CA ALA A 75 1.34 -8.24 -1.17
C ALA A 75 -0.18 -8.37 -1.00
N ILE A 76 -0.65 -9.25 -0.10
CA ILE A 76 -2.07 -9.41 0.23
C ILE A 76 -2.66 -8.09 0.76
N MET A 77 -1.97 -7.42 1.70
CA MET A 77 -2.43 -6.13 2.25
C MET A 77 -2.52 -5.04 1.18
N MET A 78 -1.56 -4.96 0.26
CA MET A 78 -1.62 -4.03 -0.87
C MET A 78 -2.79 -4.32 -1.81
N ILE A 79 -3.05 -5.60 -2.11
CA ILE A 79 -4.21 -6.01 -2.91
C ILE A 79 -5.51 -5.61 -2.21
N ILE A 80 -5.63 -5.86 -0.90
CA ILE A 80 -6.81 -5.46 -0.12
C ILE A 80 -7.00 -3.94 -0.20
N LEU A 81 -5.96 -3.14 -0.04
CA LEU A 81 -6.04 -1.67 -0.14
C LEU A 81 -6.51 -1.21 -1.52
N PHE A 82 -5.87 -1.69 -2.57
CA PHE A 82 -6.16 -1.26 -3.92
C PHE A 82 -7.55 -1.71 -4.38
N ALA A 83 -7.90 -2.98 -4.13
CA ALA A 83 -9.20 -3.54 -4.47
C ALA A 83 -10.33 -2.87 -3.67
N SER A 84 -10.18 -2.70 -2.35
CA SER A 84 -11.21 -2.05 -1.54
C SER A 84 -11.45 -0.60 -1.98
N GLY A 85 -10.40 0.17 -2.28
CA GLY A 85 -10.53 1.53 -2.78
C GLY A 85 -11.20 1.60 -4.16
N ALA A 86 -10.87 0.68 -5.07
CA ALA A 86 -11.53 0.57 -6.37
C ALA A 86 -13.02 0.21 -6.23
N LEU A 87 -13.35 -0.79 -5.41
CA LEU A 87 -14.71 -1.26 -5.20
C LEU A 87 -15.59 -0.22 -4.50
N MET A 88 -15.04 0.57 -3.55
CA MET A 88 -15.74 1.70 -2.91
C MET A 88 -16.17 2.78 -3.90
N SER A 89 -15.48 2.88 -5.04
CA SER A 89 -15.81 3.83 -6.11
C SER A 89 -16.84 3.32 -7.12
N LEU A 90 -17.11 2.01 -7.13
CA LEU A 90 -18.06 1.37 -8.06
C LEU A 90 -19.46 1.19 -7.45
N ASP A 91 -19.64 1.39 -6.15
CA ASP A 91 -20.92 1.22 -5.42
C ASP A 91 -21.58 -0.17 -5.57
N LYS A 92 -20.79 -1.20 -5.91
CA LYS A 92 -21.28 -2.57 -6.18
C LYS A 92 -21.30 -3.51 -4.97
N LEU A 93 -20.76 -3.09 -3.83
CA LEU A 93 -20.57 -3.92 -2.63
C LEU A 93 -20.83 -3.12 -1.36
N ASP A 94 -20.88 -3.82 -0.20
CA ASP A 94 -21.07 -3.18 1.10
C ASP A 94 -19.97 -2.13 1.37
N TYR A 95 -20.37 -0.87 1.24
CA TYR A 95 -19.49 0.28 1.43
C TYR A 95 -18.90 0.34 2.85
N LYS A 96 -19.66 -0.06 3.88
CA LYS A 96 -19.18 -0.02 5.28
C LYS A 96 -18.07 -1.03 5.49
N LEU A 97 -18.25 -2.25 4.98
CA LEU A 97 -17.23 -3.29 5.04
C LEU A 97 -15.96 -2.88 4.27
N LEU A 98 -16.12 -2.42 3.03
CA LEU A 98 -14.97 -1.99 2.22
C LEU A 98 -14.23 -0.81 2.86
N ARG A 99 -14.96 0.17 3.40
CA ARG A 99 -14.36 1.32 4.10
C ARG A 99 -13.63 0.88 5.37
N LEU A 100 -14.17 -0.09 6.11
CA LEU A 100 -13.49 -0.64 7.29
C LEU A 100 -12.17 -1.28 6.89
N LEU A 101 -12.18 -2.19 5.91
CA LEU A 101 -10.99 -2.84 5.39
C LEU A 101 -9.97 -1.80 4.91
N HIS A 102 -10.37 -0.88 4.05
CA HIS A 102 -9.48 0.16 3.52
C HIS A 102 -8.86 1.05 4.61
N ARG A 103 -9.56 1.25 5.74
CA ARG A 103 -9.09 2.08 6.86
C ARG A 103 -8.12 1.35 7.78
N ILE A 104 -8.30 0.05 8.03
CA ILE A 104 -7.45 -0.72 8.97
C ILE A 104 -6.21 -1.31 8.30
N THR A 105 -6.31 -1.68 7.02
CA THR A 105 -5.21 -2.32 6.28
C THR A 105 -3.91 -1.51 6.22
N PRO A 106 -3.91 -0.16 6.13
CA PRO A 106 -2.68 0.63 6.18
C PRO A 106 -1.90 0.42 7.48
N VAL A 107 -2.59 0.22 8.61
CA VAL A 107 -1.96 -0.03 9.91
C VAL A 107 -1.23 -1.37 9.89
N GLY A 108 -1.88 -2.42 9.37
CA GLY A 108 -1.26 -3.73 9.20
C GLY A 108 -0.04 -3.67 8.28
N LEU A 109 -0.11 -2.90 7.19
CA LEU A 109 1.01 -2.72 6.27
C LEU A 109 2.21 -2.01 6.94
N VAL A 110 1.96 -0.99 7.75
CA VAL A 110 3.01 -0.31 8.54
C VAL A 110 3.65 -1.27 9.54
N LEU A 111 2.85 -2.05 10.27
CA LEU A 111 3.37 -3.02 11.24
C LEU A 111 4.26 -4.07 10.57
N LEU A 112 3.83 -4.61 9.43
CA LEU A 112 4.63 -5.54 8.63
C LEU A 112 5.91 -4.89 8.12
N GLY A 113 5.85 -3.65 7.62
CA GLY A 113 7.01 -2.92 7.13
C GLY A 113 8.03 -2.60 8.24
N VAL A 114 7.56 -2.15 9.40
CA VAL A 114 8.42 -1.87 10.57
C VAL A 114 9.07 -3.14 11.09
N TRP A 115 8.30 -4.22 11.21
CA TRP A 115 8.81 -5.54 11.57
C TRP A 115 9.89 -6.01 10.59
N MET A 116 9.68 -5.77 9.29
CA MET A 116 10.63 -6.14 8.25
C MET A 116 11.95 -5.38 8.35
N VAL A 117 11.90 -4.09 8.68
CA VAL A 117 13.12 -3.27 8.87
C VAL A 117 13.80 -3.57 10.21
N GLY A 118 13.04 -3.88 11.26
CA GLY A 118 13.59 -4.13 12.61
C GLY A 118 14.26 -5.49 12.80
N LEU A 119 14.01 -6.44 11.90
CA LEU A 119 14.66 -7.75 11.86
C LEU A 119 15.90 -7.80 10.93
N GLY A 120 16.18 -6.72 10.20
CA GLY A 120 17.30 -6.61 9.26
C GLY A 120 18.58 -6.05 9.86
#